data_AF-A0A7C1T1H6-F1
#
_entry.id   AF-A0A7C1T1H6-F1
#
_cell.length_a   1.000
_cell.length_b   1.000
_cell.length_c   1.000
_cell.angle_alpha   90.00
_cell.angle_beta   90.00
_cell.angle_gamma   90.00
#
_symmetry.space_group_name_H-M   'P 1'
#
loop_
_entity.id
_entity.type
_entity.pdbx_description
1 polymer ?
#
loop_
_entity_poly.entity_id
_entity_poly.type
_entity_poly.pdbx_seq_one_letter_code
_entity_poly.pdbx_strand_id
1 'polypeptide(L)'
;MSLIDSLRPECLQIGSKARDKTEVLHEITKLALKSGLLAPFSEKEVFNALQSRENIGSTGFGQGIAIPHCSLKNLTEFVVGLLIIPEGVDFASLDGQKTRAFFFIVGPENKRNQHIQILSAVSRLLKSPADSSRLIEAPDKETLKERFLSLVQYKDKEKKGKSLFQVFIQREDYFEDILQAFSAAVQGTISVIETNNAGYYLNTMPLFTSYWTEKNRGFNRIILAVVEKGLSNDIIRRINLIVDDIDRESGVLITVQDLVYTSGSLDF
;
A
#
# COMPACT_ATOMS: atom_id res chain seq x y z
N MET A 1 -1.35 10.80 -2.33
CA MET A 1 -0.86 11.38 -1.07
C MET A 1 -0.67 10.24 -0.09
N SER A 2 0.53 10.09 0.44
CA SER A 2 0.86 9.04 1.40
C SER A 2 0.37 9.44 2.79
N LEU A 3 0.21 8.47 3.70
CA LEU A 3 -0.08 8.73 5.11
C LEU A 3 1.05 9.56 5.76
N ILE A 4 2.27 9.42 5.25
CA ILE A 4 3.46 10.16 5.70
C ILE A 4 3.28 11.66 5.45
N ASP A 5 2.74 12.04 4.29
CA ASP A 5 2.57 13.46 3.91
C ASP A 5 1.59 14.20 4.83
N SER A 6 0.67 13.47 5.46
CA SER A 6 -0.36 14.03 6.35
C SER A 6 0.02 13.97 7.82
N LEU A 7 1.08 13.23 8.17
CA LEU A 7 1.56 13.11 9.55
C LEU A 7 2.25 14.41 9.97
N ARG A 8 1.85 14.94 11.12
CA ARG A 8 2.45 16.14 11.71
C ARG A 8 3.28 15.75 12.94
N PRO A 9 4.62 15.81 12.89
CA PRO A 9 5.49 15.41 14.02
C PRO A 9 5.19 16.16 15.33
N GLU A 10 4.77 17.42 15.23
CA GLU A 10 4.32 18.26 16.33
C GLU A 10 3.03 17.75 16.99
N CYS A 11 2.23 16.96 16.26
CA CYS A 11 1.00 16.32 16.69
C CYS A 11 1.21 14.90 17.26
N LEU A 12 2.44 14.55 17.64
CA LEU A 12 2.78 13.32 18.36
C LEU A 12 2.97 13.62 19.86
N GLN A 13 2.31 12.86 20.73
CA GLN A 13 2.41 13.03 22.18
C GLN A 13 2.28 11.70 22.92
N ILE A 14 3.09 11.54 23.97
CA ILE A 14 2.96 10.45 24.96
C ILE A 14 2.59 11.07 26.31
N GLY A 15 1.59 10.48 26.94
CA GLY A 15 1.02 10.95 28.19
C GLY A 15 -0.08 12.00 28.00
N SER A 16 -1.12 11.88 28.81
CA SER A 16 -2.13 12.90 29.05
C SER A 16 -2.79 12.64 30.41
N LYS A 17 -3.42 13.67 30.97
CA LYS A 17 -4.22 13.56 32.20
C LYS A 17 -5.68 13.19 31.92
N ALA A 18 -6.07 13.06 30.65
CA ALA A 18 -7.42 12.73 30.25
C ALA A 18 -7.89 11.39 30.84
N ARG A 19 -9.11 11.37 31.37
CA ARG A 19 -9.73 10.25 32.10
C ARG A 19 -10.96 9.70 31.41
N ASP A 20 -11.56 10.49 30.52
CA ASP A 20 -12.74 10.11 29.77
C ASP A 20 -12.63 10.53 28.29
N LYS A 21 -13.60 10.06 27.51
CA LYS A 21 -13.72 10.32 26.08
C LYS A 21 -13.70 11.82 25.73
N THR A 22 -14.38 12.66 26.51
CA THR A 22 -14.48 14.09 26.24
C THR A 22 -13.14 14.78 26.48
N GLU A 23 -12.46 14.46 27.57
CA GLU A 23 -11.13 14.97 27.88
C GLU A 23 -10.10 14.53 26.82
N VAL A 24 -10.19 13.29 26.33
CA VAL A 24 -9.34 12.82 25.22
C VAL A 24 -9.58 13.66 23.95
N LEU A 25 -10.84 13.95 23.60
CA LEU A 25 -11.13 14.78 22.42
C LEU A 25 -10.60 16.21 22.58
N HIS A 26 -10.63 16.79 23.79
CA HIS A 26 -10.00 18.08 24.07
C HIS A 26 -8.48 18.03 23.88
N GLU A 27 -7.82 16.99 24.39
CA GLU A 27 -6.38 16.81 24.27
C GLU A 27 -5.96 16.62 22.81
N ILE A 28 -6.71 15.82 22.04
CA ILE A 28 -6.53 15.68 20.59
C ILE A 28 -6.70 17.02 19.89
N THR A 29 -7.70 17.82 20.28
CA THR A 29 -7.94 19.13 19.68
C THR A 29 -6.74 20.05 19.89
N LYS A 30 -6.26 20.18 21.13
CA LYS A 30 -5.06 20.97 21.45
C LYS A 30 -3.83 20.48 20.70
N LEU A 31 -3.68 19.17 20.58
CA LEU A 31 -2.55 18.56 19.87
C LEU A 31 -2.62 18.81 18.36
N ALA A 32 -3.81 18.72 17.75
CA ALA A 32 -4.03 19.00 16.33
C ALA A 32 -3.74 20.46 15.97
N LEU A 33 -4.10 21.41 16.85
CA LEU A 33 -3.82 22.84 16.66
C LEU A 33 -2.32 23.15 16.58
N LYS A 34 -1.45 22.32 17.18
CA LYS A 34 0.01 22.50 17.10
C LYS A 34 0.55 22.41 15.66
N SER A 35 -0.18 21.80 14.73
CA SER A 35 0.21 21.70 13.31
C SER A 35 0.32 23.06 12.58
N GLY A 36 -0.26 24.12 13.12
CA GLY A 36 -0.35 25.43 12.45
C GLY A 36 -1.35 25.47 11.28
N LEU A 37 -1.67 24.34 10.64
CA LEU A 37 -2.65 24.23 9.56
C LEU A 37 -4.08 24.49 10.02
N LEU A 38 -4.34 24.31 11.32
CA LEU A 38 -5.62 24.59 11.95
C LEU A 38 -5.68 26.00 12.58
N ALA A 39 -4.66 26.85 12.40
CA ALA A 39 -4.67 28.22 12.95
C ALA A 39 -5.90 29.08 12.56
N PRO A 40 -6.55 28.90 11.39
CA PRO A 40 -7.78 29.62 11.07
C PRO A 40 -9.02 29.16 11.86
N PHE A 41 -8.93 28.06 12.62
CA PHE A 41 -10.04 27.45 13.34
C PHE A 41 -9.88 27.66 14.84
N SER A 42 -10.97 27.93 15.53
CA SER A 42 -10.99 27.94 16.99
C SER A 42 -10.92 26.52 17.56
N GLU A 43 -10.38 26.38 18.78
CA GLU A 43 -10.38 25.11 19.52
C GLU A 43 -11.80 24.52 19.62
N LYS A 44 -12.79 25.39 19.86
CA LYS A 44 -14.20 24.99 19.97
C LYS A 44 -14.74 24.38 18.66
N GLU A 45 -14.38 24.93 17.50
CA GLU A 45 -14.83 24.41 16.21
C GLU A 45 -14.26 23.01 15.93
N VAL A 46 -12.96 22.82 16.15
CA VAL A 46 -12.29 21.54 15.94
C VAL A 46 -12.82 20.48 16.92
N PHE A 47 -12.97 20.85 18.20
CA PHE A 47 -13.54 19.97 19.21
C PHE A 47 -14.98 19.56 18.87
N ASN A 48 -15.83 20.51 18.51
CA ASN A 48 -17.22 20.23 18.16
C ASN A 48 -17.32 19.31 16.93
N ALA A 49 -16.42 19.46 15.95
CA ALA A 49 -16.38 18.58 14.78
C ALA A 49 -16.00 17.13 15.16
N LEU A 50 -15.00 16.96 16.03
CA LEU A 50 -14.61 15.65 16.56
C LEU A 50 -15.73 15.03 17.39
N GLN A 51 -16.32 15.79 18.32
CA GLN A 51 -17.39 15.33 19.19
C GLN A 51 -18.65 14.96 18.39
N SER A 52 -19.03 15.78 17.41
CA SER A 52 -20.18 15.50 16.53
C SER A 52 -19.97 14.19 15.77
N ARG A 53 -18.75 13.93 15.29
CA ARG A 53 -18.45 12.66 14.63
C ARG A 53 -18.48 11.49 15.61
N GLU A 54 -17.90 11.64 16.80
CA GLU A 54 -17.88 10.60 17.82
C GLU A 54 -19.30 10.21 18.30
N ASN A 55 -20.23 11.17 18.35
CA ASN A 55 -21.63 10.95 18.73
C ASN A 55 -22.43 10.12 17.70
N ILE A 56 -22.02 10.07 16.43
CA ILE A 56 -22.64 9.19 15.42
C ILE A 56 -22.37 7.72 15.77
N GLY A 57 -21.23 7.45 16.39
CA GLY A 57 -20.79 6.12 16.78
C GLY A 57 -19.32 6.14 17.13
N SER A 58 -18.97 5.35 18.15
CA SER A 58 -17.62 5.29 18.70
C SER A 58 -16.57 5.08 17.62
N THR A 59 -15.49 5.85 17.67
CA THR A 59 -14.32 5.62 16.82
C THR A 59 -13.26 4.73 17.49
N GLY A 60 -13.59 4.13 18.64
CA GLY A 60 -12.78 3.11 19.28
C GLY A 60 -12.76 1.82 18.45
N PHE A 61 -11.61 1.54 17.84
CA PHE A 61 -11.41 0.40 16.93
C PHE A 61 -11.29 -0.94 17.69
N GLY A 62 -10.79 -0.89 18.92
CA GLY A 62 -10.46 -2.06 19.75
C GLY A 62 -8.95 -2.30 19.84
N GLN A 63 -8.54 -3.33 20.59
CA GLN A 63 -7.15 -3.71 20.84
C GLN A 63 -6.30 -2.56 21.43
N GLY A 64 -6.93 -1.72 22.25
CA GLY A 64 -6.28 -0.55 22.83
C GLY A 64 -6.16 0.65 21.89
N ILE A 65 -6.94 0.72 20.80
CA ILE A 65 -6.78 1.74 19.76
C ILE A 65 -8.12 2.41 19.41
N ALA A 66 -8.07 3.72 19.16
CA ALA A 66 -9.15 4.50 18.54
C ALA A 66 -8.63 5.34 17.37
N ILE A 67 -9.55 5.71 16.47
CA ILE A 67 -9.26 6.58 15.32
C ILE A 67 -10.19 7.81 15.32
N PRO A 68 -10.09 8.75 16.29
CA PRO A 68 -10.93 9.93 16.32
C PRO A 68 -10.71 10.79 15.08
N HIS A 69 -11.75 11.04 14.29
CA HIS A 69 -11.61 11.77 13.05
C HIS A 69 -12.74 12.76 12.84
N CYS A 70 -12.50 13.80 12.06
CA CYS A 70 -13.53 14.72 11.63
C CYS A 70 -13.17 15.39 10.29
N SER A 71 -14.11 16.15 9.76
CA SER A 71 -13.88 17.01 8.61
C SER A 71 -14.25 18.45 8.93
N LEU A 72 -13.43 19.38 8.44
CA LEU A 72 -13.62 20.81 8.61
C LEU A 72 -13.79 21.47 7.25
N LYS A 73 -14.75 22.39 7.17
CA LYS A 73 -14.95 23.25 6.00
C LYS A 73 -13.78 24.23 5.90
N ASN A 74 -13.33 24.55 4.68
CA ASN A 74 -12.22 25.48 4.39
C ASN A 74 -10.82 25.02 4.84
N LEU A 75 -10.67 23.85 5.47
CA LEU A 75 -9.36 23.25 5.65
C LEU A 75 -8.83 22.81 4.27
N THR A 76 -7.53 22.90 4.04
CA THR A 76 -6.90 22.55 2.75
C THR A 76 -6.09 21.26 2.82
N GLU A 77 -5.53 20.96 3.99
CA GLU A 77 -4.61 19.86 4.23
C GLU A 77 -5.07 18.98 5.39
N PHE A 78 -4.67 17.71 5.36
CA PHE A 78 -4.92 16.80 6.47
C PHE A 78 -3.92 17.03 7.60
N VAL A 79 -4.41 16.88 8.82
CA VAL A 79 -3.62 16.78 10.05
C VAL A 79 -3.84 15.39 10.61
N VAL A 80 -2.79 14.58 10.57
CA VAL A 80 -2.76 13.26 11.22
C VAL A 80 -1.76 13.31 12.37
N GLY A 81 -2.20 12.82 13.52
CA GLY A 81 -1.37 12.77 14.72
C GLY A 81 -1.69 11.54 15.57
N LEU A 82 -0.93 11.42 16.67
CA LEU A 82 -1.03 10.29 17.57
C LEU A 82 -0.85 10.76 19.01
N LEU A 83 -1.84 10.43 19.84
CA LEU A 83 -1.76 10.56 21.29
C LEU A 83 -1.70 9.16 21.91
N ILE A 84 -0.69 8.92 22.75
CA ILE A 84 -0.58 7.71 23.56
C ILE A 84 -0.87 8.05 25.01
N ILE A 85 -1.80 7.35 25.63
CA ILE A 85 -2.09 7.39 27.06
C ILE A 85 -1.79 6.00 27.63
N PRO A 86 -0.62 5.78 28.25
CA PRO A 86 -0.17 4.44 28.66
C PRO A 86 -1.15 3.68 29.56
N GLU A 87 -1.82 4.39 30.48
CA GLU A 87 -2.82 3.83 31.40
C GLU A 87 -4.16 3.47 30.72
N GLY A 88 -4.37 3.99 29.51
CA GLY A 88 -5.59 3.87 28.74
C GLY A 88 -6.77 4.64 29.32
N VAL A 89 -7.71 4.96 28.44
CA VAL A 89 -8.97 5.66 28.77
C VAL A 89 -10.14 4.84 28.25
N ASP A 90 -11.24 4.82 28.99
CA ASP A 90 -12.49 4.29 28.46
C ASP A 90 -12.99 5.20 27.33
N PHE A 91 -12.92 4.67 26.12
CA PHE A 91 -13.33 5.35 24.90
C PHE A 91 -14.48 4.61 24.21
N ALA A 92 -15.20 3.74 24.94
CA ALA A 92 -16.25 2.87 24.40
C ALA A 92 -15.80 2.14 23.13
N SER A 93 -14.64 1.47 23.16
CA SER A 93 -14.16 0.69 22.03
C SER A 93 -15.08 -0.50 21.74
N LEU A 94 -15.04 -1.00 20.50
CA LEU A 94 -15.88 -2.12 20.05
C LEU A 94 -15.70 -3.41 20.88
N ASP A 95 -14.52 -3.60 21.46
CA ASP A 95 -14.17 -4.75 22.30
C ASP A 95 -14.28 -4.48 23.81
N GLY A 96 -14.72 -3.28 24.20
CA GLY A 96 -14.86 -2.87 25.60
C GLY A 96 -13.55 -2.63 26.36
N GLN A 97 -12.39 -2.72 25.69
CA GLN A 97 -11.10 -2.48 26.34
C GLN A 97 -10.76 -0.99 26.43
N LYS A 98 -9.93 -0.61 27.41
CA LYS A 98 -9.38 0.75 27.46
C LYS A 98 -8.54 1.05 26.23
N THR A 99 -8.73 2.23 25.65
CA THR A 99 -7.93 2.71 24.53
C THR A 99 -6.67 3.41 25.03
N ARG A 100 -5.51 3.01 24.52
CA ARG A 100 -4.19 3.56 24.85
C ARG A 100 -3.62 4.41 23.73
N ALA A 101 -3.93 4.11 22.47
CA ALA A 101 -3.45 4.86 21.31
C ALA A 101 -4.62 5.51 20.54
N PHE A 102 -4.50 6.81 20.28
CA PHE A 102 -5.51 7.60 19.59
C PHE A 102 -4.91 8.19 18.31
N PHE A 103 -5.18 7.54 17.18
CA PHE A 103 -4.76 7.98 15.85
C PHE A 103 -5.77 8.96 15.30
N PHE A 104 -5.53 10.26 15.44
CA PHE A 104 -6.53 11.24 15.05
C PHE A 104 -6.31 11.80 13.66
N ILE A 105 -7.41 12.14 12.98
CA ILE A 105 -7.41 12.69 11.63
C ILE A 105 -8.35 13.89 11.57
N VAL A 106 -7.81 15.07 11.27
CA VAL A 106 -8.61 16.26 10.94
C VAL A 106 -8.38 16.57 9.47
N GLY A 107 -9.44 16.50 8.67
CA GLY A 107 -9.33 16.58 7.21
C GLY A 107 -10.24 17.62 6.58
N PRO A 108 -9.96 18.03 5.34
CA PRO A 108 -10.82 18.91 4.57
C PRO A 108 -12.08 18.17 4.09
N GLU A 109 -13.24 18.79 4.22
CA GLU A 109 -14.54 18.22 3.82
C GLU A 109 -14.60 17.86 2.33
N ASN A 110 -13.93 18.64 1.47
CA ASN A 110 -13.94 18.45 0.03
C ASN A 110 -12.98 17.33 -0.47
N LYS A 111 -12.20 16.67 0.39
CA LYS A 111 -11.29 15.57 0.00
C LYS A 111 -11.71 14.22 0.60
N ARG A 112 -12.99 13.89 0.53
CA ARG A 112 -13.57 12.63 1.07
C ARG A 112 -12.81 11.36 0.66
N ASN A 113 -12.44 11.22 -0.61
CA ASN A 113 -11.72 10.02 -1.09
C ASN A 113 -10.34 9.89 -0.42
N GLN A 114 -9.63 11.00 -0.23
CA GLN A 114 -8.34 11.00 0.47
C GLN A 114 -8.51 10.68 1.96
N HIS A 115 -9.59 11.17 2.58
CA HIS A 115 -9.92 10.82 3.96
C HIS A 115 -10.11 9.29 4.13
N ILE A 116 -10.87 8.67 3.23
CA ILE A 116 -11.06 7.20 3.23
C ILE A 116 -9.72 6.47 3.02
N GLN A 117 -8.84 6.98 2.16
CA GLN A 117 -7.52 6.40 1.94
C GLN A 117 -6.64 6.46 3.20
N ILE A 118 -6.65 7.59 3.92
CA ILE A 118 -5.92 7.77 5.19
C ILE A 118 -6.49 6.84 6.26
N LEU A 119 -7.81 6.81 6.44
CA LEU A 119 -8.48 5.88 7.37
C LEU A 119 -8.09 4.44 7.07
N SER A 120 -8.15 4.03 5.80
CA SER A 120 -7.76 2.69 5.36
C SER A 120 -6.28 2.38 5.65
N ALA A 121 -5.38 3.37 5.49
CA ALA A 121 -3.97 3.21 5.81
C ALA A 121 -3.72 3.07 7.31
N VAL A 122 -4.37 3.89 8.13
CA VAL A 122 -4.33 3.80 9.59
C VAL A 122 -4.92 2.46 10.04
N SER A 123 -6.12 2.08 9.60
CA SER A 123 -6.70 0.78 9.96
C SER A 123 -5.81 -0.42 9.60
N ARG A 124 -5.08 -0.39 8.47
CA ARG A 124 -4.11 -1.45 8.13
C ARG A 124 -2.91 -1.49 9.06
N LEU A 125 -2.36 -0.33 9.41
CA LEU A 125 -1.28 -0.23 10.39
C LEU A 125 -1.70 -0.87 11.73
N LEU A 126 -2.95 -0.66 12.12
CA LEU A 126 -3.49 -1.09 13.40
C LEU A 126 -4.00 -2.53 13.42
N LYS A 127 -4.05 -3.22 12.27
CA LYS A 127 -4.46 -4.64 12.19
C LYS A 127 -3.43 -5.60 12.78
N SER A 128 -2.16 -5.19 12.85
CA SER A 128 -1.08 -6.00 13.41
C SER A 128 -0.95 -5.69 14.90
N PRO A 129 -1.28 -6.63 15.80
CA PRO A 129 -1.15 -6.39 17.24
C PRO A 129 0.29 -6.06 17.64
N ALA A 130 1.29 -6.64 16.95
CA ALA A 130 2.70 -6.37 17.18
C ALA A 130 3.07 -4.92 16.84
N ASP A 131 2.56 -4.38 15.73
CA ASP A 131 2.83 -3.00 15.30
C ASP A 131 2.15 -2.00 16.25
N SER A 132 0.91 -2.30 16.67
CA SER A 132 0.17 -1.52 17.64
C SER A 132 0.86 -1.47 19.00
N SER A 133 1.29 -2.63 19.54
CA SER A 133 2.05 -2.69 20.78
C SER A 133 3.37 -1.93 20.67
N ARG A 134 4.09 -2.09 19.55
CA ARG A 134 5.33 -1.35 19.29
C ARG A 134 5.12 0.16 19.33
N LEU A 135 4.00 0.67 18.82
CA LEU A 135 3.68 2.10 18.92
C LEU A 135 3.37 2.51 20.37
N ILE A 136 2.50 1.76 21.05
CA ILE A 136 2.05 2.04 22.42
C ILE A 136 3.22 2.02 23.43
N GLU A 137 4.19 1.14 23.24
CA GLU A 137 5.35 0.94 24.11
C GLU A 137 6.53 1.86 23.76
N ALA A 138 6.30 2.94 23.00
CA ALA A 138 7.35 3.93 22.77
C ALA A 138 7.70 4.64 24.09
N PRO A 139 8.98 4.70 24.50
CA PRO A 139 9.39 5.34 25.75
C PRO A 139 9.34 6.88 25.68
N ASP A 140 9.51 7.44 24.48
CA ASP A 140 9.58 8.87 24.23
C ASP A 140 9.02 9.23 22.84
N LYS A 141 8.84 10.54 22.63
CA LYS A 141 8.21 11.10 21.43
C LYS A 141 9.05 10.83 20.18
N GLU A 142 10.36 10.91 20.29
CA GLU A 142 11.33 10.67 19.21
C GLU A 142 11.22 9.22 18.74
N THR A 143 11.26 8.27 19.66
CA THR A 143 11.10 6.84 19.39
C THR A 143 9.72 6.54 18.80
N LEU A 144 8.66 7.20 19.30
CA LEU A 144 7.33 7.06 18.73
C LEU A 144 7.29 7.50 17.26
N LYS A 145 7.89 8.65 16.96
CA LYS A 145 8.01 9.18 15.61
C LYS A 145 8.75 8.21 14.71
N GLU A 146 9.90 7.71 15.14
CA GLU A 146 10.69 6.73 14.38
C GLU A 146 9.92 5.43 14.13
N ARG A 147 9.28 4.87 15.17
CA ARG A 147 8.45 3.67 15.05
C ARG A 147 7.30 3.90 14.07
N PHE A 148 6.59 5.02 14.19
CA PHE A 148 5.48 5.32 13.28
C PHE A 148 5.97 5.51 11.84
N LEU A 149 7.02 6.30 11.61
CA LEU A 149 7.58 6.50 10.27
C LEU A 149 8.09 5.19 9.67
N SER A 150 8.80 4.36 10.44
CA SER A 150 9.30 3.06 9.97
C SER A 150 8.17 2.12 9.59
N LEU A 151 7.08 2.07 10.37
CA LEU A 151 5.93 1.22 10.06
C LEU A 151 5.19 1.70 8.81
N VAL A 152 4.98 3.01 8.67
CA VAL A 152 4.33 3.55 7.47
C VAL A 152 5.21 3.36 6.24
N GLN A 153 6.53 3.57 6.33
CA GLN A 153 7.47 3.32 5.24
C GLN A 153 7.60 1.84 4.88
N TYR A 154 7.62 0.94 5.87
CA TYR A 154 7.62 -0.51 5.66
C TYR A 154 6.36 -0.95 4.92
N LYS A 155 5.19 -0.44 5.33
CA LYS A 155 3.91 -0.75 4.68
C LYS A 155 3.73 -0.06 3.31
N ASP A 156 4.31 1.12 3.09
CA ASP A 156 4.39 1.71 1.74
C ASP A 156 5.40 1.00 0.85
N LYS A 157 6.44 0.35 1.40
CA LYS A 157 7.31 -0.58 0.67
C LYS A 157 6.60 -1.90 0.35
N GLU A 158 5.79 -2.46 1.26
CA GLU A 158 4.88 -3.59 0.94
C GLU A 158 3.88 -3.22 -0.16
N LYS A 159 3.44 -1.96 -0.26
CA LYS A 159 2.61 -1.48 -1.38
C LYS A 159 3.35 -1.44 -2.72
N LYS A 160 4.68 -1.33 -2.72
CA LYS A 160 5.51 -1.60 -3.90
C LYS A 160 5.68 -3.12 -4.03
N GLY A 161 4.56 -3.83 -4.16
CA GLY A 161 4.59 -5.23 -4.55
C GLY A 161 5.33 -5.37 -5.87
N LYS A 162 5.96 -6.51 -6.10
CA LYS A 162 6.54 -6.83 -7.41
C LYS A 162 5.66 -7.87 -8.10
N SER A 163 5.66 -7.85 -9.42
CA SER A 163 5.03 -8.87 -10.25
C SER A 163 6.10 -9.58 -11.07
N LEU A 164 6.01 -10.90 -11.14
CA LEU A 164 6.77 -11.70 -12.08
C LEU A 164 5.97 -11.77 -13.39
N PHE A 165 6.56 -11.27 -14.46
CA PHE A 165 6.09 -11.42 -15.82
C PHE A 165 6.75 -12.64 -16.47
N GLN A 166 5.97 -13.43 -17.17
CA GLN A 166 6.45 -14.42 -18.13
C GLN A 166 5.74 -14.16 -19.45
N VAL A 167 6.48 -13.73 -20.46
CA VAL A 167 5.93 -13.47 -21.80
C VAL A 167 6.48 -14.50 -22.75
N PHE A 168 5.62 -15.39 -23.21
CA PHE A 168 5.94 -16.42 -24.20
C PHE A 168 5.71 -15.82 -25.59
N ILE A 169 6.70 -15.93 -26.47
CA ILE A 169 6.70 -15.30 -27.79
C ILE A 169 7.11 -16.36 -28.81
N GLN A 170 6.20 -16.67 -29.73
CA GLN A 170 6.39 -17.64 -30.82
C GLN A 170 6.53 -16.98 -32.20
N ARG A 171 6.47 -15.65 -32.23
CA ARG A 171 6.59 -14.82 -33.43
C ARG A 171 7.79 -13.88 -33.30
N GLU A 172 8.74 -14.06 -34.20
CA GLU A 172 10.01 -13.32 -34.19
C GLU A 172 9.81 -11.82 -34.39
N ASP A 173 8.83 -11.43 -35.21
CA ASP A 173 8.53 -10.04 -35.54
C ASP A 173 8.01 -9.21 -34.36
N TYR A 174 7.47 -9.85 -33.32
CA TYR A 174 7.06 -9.16 -32.09
C TYR A 174 8.16 -9.08 -31.02
N PHE A 175 9.25 -9.84 -31.16
CA PHE A 175 10.18 -10.07 -30.06
C PHE A 175 10.88 -8.80 -29.57
N GLU A 176 11.52 -8.05 -30.47
CA GLU A 176 12.30 -6.85 -30.11
C GLU A 176 11.40 -5.74 -29.55
N ASP A 177 10.22 -5.54 -30.15
CA ASP A 177 9.27 -4.52 -29.71
C ASP A 177 8.70 -4.85 -28.32
N ILE A 178 8.37 -6.13 -28.07
CA ILE A 178 7.94 -6.57 -26.73
C ILE A 178 9.08 -6.42 -25.73
N LEU A 179 10.31 -6.76 -26.08
CA LEU A 179 11.48 -6.56 -25.21
C LEU A 179 11.67 -5.08 -24.87
N GLN A 180 11.47 -4.19 -25.84
CA GLN A 180 11.52 -2.74 -25.64
C GLN A 180 10.38 -2.24 -24.74
N ALA A 181 9.22 -2.89 -24.72
CA ALA A 181 8.14 -2.54 -23.80
C ALA A 181 8.56 -2.66 -22.33
N PHE A 182 9.54 -3.53 -22.01
CA PHE A 182 10.10 -3.68 -20.66
C PHE A 182 11.30 -2.75 -20.38
N SER A 183 12.02 -2.30 -21.41
CA SER A 183 13.28 -1.54 -21.25
C SER A 183 13.10 -0.17 -20.59
N ALA A 184 11.92 0.43 -20.72
CA ALA A 184 11.57 1.69 -20.06
C ALA A 184 11.18 1.53 -18.57
N ALA A 185 10.95 0.30 -18.10
CA ALA A 185 10.36 0.02 -16.79
C ALA A 185 11.32 -0.67 -15.81
N VAL A 186 12.46 -1.22 -16.27
CA VAL A 186 13.27 -2.14 -15.47
C VAL A 186 14.76 -2.04 -15.84
N GLN A 187 15.59 -1.48 -14.96
CA GLN A 187 17.05 -1.70 -15.03
C GLN A 187 17.37 -3.03 -14.31
N GLY A 188 17.87 -4.03 -15.05
CA GLY A 188 18.59 -5.17 -14.46
C GLY A 188 17.79 -6.40 -14.00
N THR A 189 16.49 -6.54 -14.29
CA THR A 189 15.72 -7.74 -13.89
C THR A 189 14.90 -8.38 -15.00
N ILE A 190 15.40 -8.30 -16.25
CA ILE A 190 14.83 -8.98 -17.42
C ILE A 190 15.81 -10.09 -17.85
N SER A 191 15.28 -11.28 -18.13
CA SER A 191 16.02 -12.40 -18.70
C SER A 191 15.26 -12.99 -19.86
N VAL A 192 15.98 -13.32 -20.94
CA VAL A 192 15.41 -13.98 -22.12
C VAL A 192 15.85 -15.44 -22.12
N ILE A 193 14.90 -16.36 -22.20
CA ILE A 193 15.14 -17.80 -22.30
C ILE A 193 14.76 -18.28 -23.69
N GLU A 194 15.70 -18.95 -24.35
CA GLU A 194 15.47 -19.65 -25.61
C GLU A 194 14.85 -21.03 -25.34
N THR A 195 13.72 -21.33 -25.99
CA THR A 195 13.02 -22.59 -25.77
C THR A 195 12.69 -23.28 -27.09
N ASN A 196 12.24 -24.53 -27.03
CA ASN A 196 11.72 -25.29 -28.16
C ASN A 196 10.42 -25.98 -27.73
N ASN A 197 9.48 -26.16 -28.66
CA ASN A 197 8.27 -26.95 -28.40
C ASN A 197 8.66 -28.41 -28.07
N ALA A 198 8.08 -28.96 -27.01
CA ALA A 198 8.29 -30.35 -26.60
C ALA A 198 7.98 -31.36 -27.73
N GLY A 199 6.98 -31.06 -28.56
CA GLY A 199 6.61 -31.84 -29.73
C GLY A 199 7.76 -32.09 -30.71
N TYR A 200 8.69 -31.13 -30.84
CA TYR A 200 9.91 -31.34 -31.64
C TYR A 200 10.76 -32.50 -31.10
N TYR A 201 10.98 -32.55 -29.78
CA TYR A 201 11.73 -33.65 -29.17
C TYR A 201 10.94 -34.96 -29.20
N LEU A 202 9.64 -34.91 -28.93
CA LEU A 202 8.78 -36.09 -28.92
C LEU A 202 8.66 -36.71 -30.32
N ASN A 203 8.60 -35.91 -31.37
CA ASN A 203 8.60 -36.40 -32.75
C ASN A 203 9.88 -37.17 -33.08
N THR A 204 11.03 -36.76 -32.53
CA THR A 204 12.30 -37.49 -32.70
C THR A 204 12.40 -38.80 -31.91
N MET A 205 11.46 -39.07 -31.00
CA MET A 205 11.43 -40.32 -30.23
C MET A 205 10.63 -41.40 -30.95
N PRO A 206 11.20 -42.60 -31.20
CA PRO A 206 10.57 -43.64 -32.03
C PRO A 206 9.15 -44.06 -31.61
N LEU A 207 8.85 -44.01 -30.30
CA LEU A 207 7.53 -44.38 -29.76
C LEU A 207 6.46 -43.29 -29.95
N PHE A 208 6.86 -42.06 -30.24
CA PHE A 208 5.99 -40.88 -30.25
C PHE A 208 5.91 -40.18 -31.61
N THR A 209 6.73 -40.57 -32.59
CA THR A 209 6.80 -39.98 -33.94
C THR A 209 5.46 -39.92 -34.68
N SER A 210 4.53 -40.85 -34.43
CA SER A 210 3.21 -40.84 -35.08
C SER A 210 2.19 -39.90 -34.41
N TYR A 211 2.49 -39.38 -33.22
CA TYR A 211 1.57 -38.56 -32.42
C TYR A 211 1.86 -37.07 -32.49
N TRP A 212 3.05 -36.68 -32.96
CA TRP A 212 3.52 -35.29 -32.99
C TRP A 212 4.00 -34.92 -34.39
N THR A 213 3.64 -33.73 -34.84
CA THR A 213 3.90 -33.30 -36.23
C THR A 213 4.92 -32.17 -36.34
N GLU A 214 5.36 -31.56 -35.22
CA GLU A 214 6.36 -30.50 -35.26
C GLU A 214 7.73 -31.04 -35.66
N LYS A 215 8.20 -30.67 -36.86
CA LYS A 215 9.51 -31.08 -37.40
C LYS A 215 10.59 -30.00 -37.27
N ASN A 216 10.19 -28.75 -37.08
CA ASN A 216 11.11 -27.61 -37.05
C ASN A 216 11.15 -26.97 -35.66
N ARG A 217 12.35 -26.47 -35.30
CA ARG A 217 12.53 -25.56 -34.17
C ARG A 217 12.00 -24.20 -34.58
N GLY A 218 10.71 -23.94 -34.33
CA GLY A 218 10.12 -22.62 -34.54
C GLY A 218 10.73 -21.57 -33.60
N PHE A 219 10.49 -20.29 -33.86
CA PHE A 219 10.87 -19.22 -32.95
C PHE A 219 10.11 -19.38 -31.64
N ASN A 220 10.80 -19.52 -30.51
CA ASN A 220 10.20 -19.62 -29.17
C ASN A 220 11.11 -18.96 -28.14
N ARG A 221 10.65 -17.86 -27.54
CA ARG A 221 11.36 -17.12 -26.50
C ARG A 221 10.44 -16.86 -25.31
N ILE A 222 11.02 -16.86 -24.11
CA ILE A 222 10.33 -16.45 -22.89
C ILE A 222 11.07 -15.26 -22.31
N ILE A 223 10.37 -14.14 -22.16
CA ILE A 223 10.85 -13.00 -21.38
C ILE A 223 10.39 -13.20 -19.94
N LEU A 224 11.34 -13.34 -19.02
CA LEU A 224 11.10 -13.32 -17.59
C LEU A 224 11.50 -11.95 -17.05
N ALA A 225 10.57 -11.25 -16.40
CA ALA A 225 10.86 -9.94 -15.82
C ALA A 225 10.23 -9.80 -14.44
N VAL A 226 11.01 -9.30 -13.48
CA VAL A 226 10.46 -8.84 -12.20
C VAL A 226 10.22 -7.33 -12.30
N VAL A 227 8.98 -6.91 -12.10
CA VAL A 227 8.54 -5.52 -12.32
C VAL A 227 7.86 -5.00 -11.05
N GLU A 228 8.02 -3.70 -10.76
CA GLU A 228 7.18 -3.01 -9.78
C GLU A 228 5.69 -3.13 -10.18
N LYS A 229 4.83 -3.56 -9.25
CA LYS A 229 3.41 -3.84 -9.49
C LYS A 229 2.63 -2.63 -10.04
N GLY A 230 3.07 -1.42 -9.70
CA GLY A 230 2.51 -0.18 -10.23
C GLY A 230 2.72 0.01 -11.74
N LEU A 231 3.72 -0.65 -12.32
CA LEU A 231 4.05 -0.58 -13.75
C LEU A 231 3.41 -1.72 -14.56
N SER A 232 2.88 -2.77 -13.90
CA SER A 232 2.37 -3.97 -14.56
C SER A 232 1.32 -3.66 -15.63
N ASN A 233 0.35 -2.80 -15.33
CA ASN A 233 -0.71 -2.44 -16.28
C ASN A 233 -0.20 -1.66 -17.50
N ASP A 234 0.82 -0.80 -17.31
CA ASP A 234 1.39 -0.04 -18.43
C ASP A 234 2.17 -0.94 -19.37
N ILE A 235 2.92 -1.91 -18.83
CA ILE A 235 3.62 -2.92 -19.63
C ILE A 235 2.63 -3.76 -20.43
N ILE A 236 1.59 -4.32 -19.78
CA ILE A 236 0.55 -5.10 -20.47
C ILE A 236 -0.07 -4.28 -21.61
N ARG A 237 -0.41 -3.01 -21.34
CA ARG A 237 -0.97 -2.10 -22.34
C ARG A 237 -0.03 -1.89 -23.53
N ARG A 238 1.28 -1.72 -23.29
CA ARG A 238 2.27 -1.56 -24.37
C ARG A 238 2.38 -2.82 -25.22
N ILE A 239 2.42 -4.00 -24.60
CA ILE A 239 2.46 -5.27 -25.32
C ILE A 239 1.18 -5.44 -26.18
N ASN A 240 0.01 -5.11 -25.63
CA ASN A 240 -1.25 -5.15 -26.36
C ASN A 240 -1.34 -4.12 -27.52
N LEU A 241 -0.46 -3.10 -27.57
CA LEU A 241 -0.36 -2.18 -28.70
C LEU A 241 0.58 -2.70 -29.80
N ILE A 242 1.49 -3.61 -29.46
CA ILE A 242 2.42 -4.25 -30.38
C ILE A 242 1.74 -5.44 -31.08
N VAL A 243 0.96 -6.19 -30.31
CA VAL A 243 0.27 -7.40 -30.78
C VAL A 243 -1.10 -7.03 -31.34
N ASP A 244 -1.33 -7.30 -32.63
CA ASP A 244 -2.55 -6.88 -33.35
C ASP A 244 -3.86 -7.35 -32.70
N ASP A 245 -3.93 -8.64 -32.31
CA ASP A 245 -5.06 -9.25 -31.61
C ASP A 245 -4.56 -10.34 -30.65
N ILE A 246 -4.27 -9.95 -29.40
CA ILE A 246 -3.66 -10.88 -28.43
C ILE A 246 -4.58 -12.06 -28.07
N ASP A 247 -5.89 -11.87 -28.15
CA ASP A 247 -6.91 -12.87 -27.79
C ASP A 247 -7.16 -13.90 -28.92
N ARG A 248 -6.66 -13.66 -30.14
CA ARG A 248 -6.75 -14.58 -31.28
C ARG A 248 -5.38 -15.01 -31.80
N GLU A 249 -4.92 -16.20 -31.37
CA GLU A 249 -3.74 -16.90 -31.91
C GLU A 249 -2.54 -15.99 -32.25
N SER A 250 -2.24 -15.06 -31.35
CA SER A 250 -1.19 -14.04 -31.56
C SER A 250 0.23 -14.60 -31.57
N GLY A 251 0.42 -15.86 -31.15
CA GLY A 251 1.74 -16.40 -30.83
C GLY A 251 2.38 -15.73 -29.62
N VAL A 252 1.62 -14.95 -28.84
CA VAL A 252 2.09 -14.27 -27.63
C VAL A 252 1.17 -14.63 -26.45
N LEU A 253 1.77 -15.04 -25.33
CA LEU A 253 1.05 -15.29 -24.08
C LEU A 253 1.72 -14.53 -22.95
N ILE A 254 0.94 -13.75 -22.20
CA ILE A 254 1.42 -12.99 -21.04
C ILE A 254 0.86 -13.65 -19.78
N THR A 255 1.73 -14.03 -18.85
CA THR A 255 1.34 -14.39 -17.49
C THR A 255 1.96 -13.41 -16.50
N VAL A 256 1.19 -13.02 -15.50
CA VAL A 256 1.62 -12.11 -14.44
C VAL A 256 1.27 -12.69 -13.10
N GLN A 257 2.26 -12.83 -12.23
CA GLN A 257 2.10 -13.37 -10.87
C GLN A 257 2.52 -12.32 -9.85
N ASP A 258 1.72 -12.16 -8.80
CA ASP A 258 2.10 -11.34 -7.66
C ASP A 258 3.19 -12.04 -6.85
N LEU A 259 4.31 -11.34 -6.62
CA LEU A 259 5.38 -11.84 -5.79
C LEU A 259 5.14 -11.45 -4.32
N VAL A 260 4.96 -12.47 -3.48
CA VAL A 260 4.73 -12.32 -2.04
C VAL A 260 6.03 -11.97 -1.30
N TYR A 261 7.17 -12.44 -1.82
CA TYR A 261 8.48 -12.18 -1.24
C TYR A 261 9.55 -12.06 -2.33
N THR A 262 10.42 -11.06 -2.20
CA THR A 262 11.61 -10.88 -3.03
C THR A 262 12.76 -10.40 -2.16
N SER A 263 13.98 -10.88 -2.38
CA SER A 263 15.18 -10.43 -1.69
C SER A 263 16.38 -10.49 -2.63
N GLY A 264 17.34 -9.57 -2.46
CA GLY A 264 18.52 -9.43 -3.31
C GLY A 264 18.32 -8.51 -4.54
N SER A 265 19.39 -8.36 -5.31
CA SER A 265 19.45 -7.68 -6.60
C SER A 265 20.26 -8.51 -7.59
N LEU A 266 19.96 -8.37 -8.87
CA LEU A 266 20.76 -8.93 -9.96
C LEU A 266 21.43 -7.75 -10.68
N ASP A 267 22.74 -7.84 -10.81
CA ASP A 267 23.52 -6.95 -11.67
C ASP A 267 23.90 -7.76 -12.90
N PHE A 268 23.49 -7.31 -14.09
CA PHE A 268 23.81 -7.93 -15.38
C PHE A 268 24.75 -7.02 -16.17
#